data_AF-A0A7J5B0Z7-F1
#
_entry.id   AF-A0A7J5B0Z7-F1
#
_cell.length_a   1.000
_cell.length_b   1.000
_cell.length_c   1.000
_cell.angle_alpha   90.00
_cell.angle_beta   90.00
_cell.angle_gamma   90.00
#
_symmetry.space_group_name_H-M   'P 1'
#
loop_
_entity.id
_entity.type
_entity.pdbx_description
1 polymer ?
#
loop_
_entity_poly.entity_id
_entity_poly.type
_entity_poly.pdbx_seq_one_letter_code
_entity_poly.pdbx_strand_id
1 'polypeptide(L)'
;MRDLSSLKLALSFATATLVLLLTGCASSPPPEISQAGPTAATSTPQTVSPSAAATATATPEASFETDTYGVRFWNSESDRSAISYEEGALGMTVADQQLWVEEKFLISQCMREKGVEYRFRLPWQLHPDDQSEANEQFSEDELLALYGEPAPTGPYDWTQHGCAGFAEHEMSLIGTT
;
A
#
# COMPACT_ATOMS: atom_id res chain seq x y z
N MET A 1 -12.17 -16.56 -52.05
CA MET A 1 -13.56 -16.10 -51.85
C MET A 1 -14.17 -16.89 -50.70
N ARG A 2 -14.12 -16.33 -49.50
CA ARG A 2 -14.84 -16.80 -48.31
C ARG A 2 -15.27 -15.56 -47.56
N ASP A 3 -16.55 -15.24 -47.65
CA ASP A 3 -17.25 -14.25 -46.84
C ASP A 3 -17.24 -14.68 -45.38
N LEU A 4 -16.79 -13.80 -44.49
CA LEU A 4 -17.07 -13.89 -43.06
C LEU A 4 -17.75 -12.59 -42.65
N SER A 5 -19.08 -12.72 -42.58
CA SER A 5 -20.03 -11.70 -42.20
C SER A 5 -19.81 -11.21 -40.77
N SER A 6 -19.71 -9.89 -40.64
CA SER A 6 -20.36 -9.03 -39.65
C SER A 6 -20.83 -9.70 -38.34
N LEU A 7 -19.94 -9.80 -37.34
CA LEU A 7 -20.37 -9.87 -35.94
C LEU A 7 -20.57 -8.44 -35.41
N LYS A 8 -21.83 -8.04 -35.28
CA LYS A 8 -22.23 -6.85 -34.52
C LYS A 8 -22.18 -7.21 -33.03
N LEU A 9 -21.13 -6.80 -32.32
CA LEU A 9 -21.15 -6.79 -30.85
C LEU A 9 -21.98 -5.58 -30.39
N ALA A 10 -23.12 -5.86 -29.76
CA ALA A 10 -23.92 -4.85 -29.08
C ALA A 10 -23.23 -4.45 -27.77
N LEU A 11 -22.78 -3.21 -27.67
CA LEU A 11 -22.37 -2.57 -26.43
C LEU A 11 -23.62 -2.32 -25.58
N SER A 12 -23.74 -3.01 -24.45
CA SER A 12 -24.68 -2.65 -23.38
C SER A 12 -23.96 -1.81 -22.33
N PHE A 13 -24.17 -0.50 -22.38
CA PHE A 13 -23.78 0.42 -21.32
C PHE A 13 -24.73 0.27 -20.14
N ALA A 14 -24.26 -0.26 -19.02
CA ALA A 14 -24.97 -0.22 -17.75
C ALA A 14 -24.51 1.03 -16.97
N THR A 15 -25.29 2.10 -17.07
CA THR A 15 -25.17 3.30 -16.24
C THR A 15 -25.67 2.99 -14.83
N ALA A 16 -24.76 2.85 -13.86
CA ALA A 16 -25.10 2.77 -12.45
C ALA A 16 -25.14 4.19 -11.86
N THR A 17 -26.35 4.74 -11.72
CA THR A 17 -26.61 6.01 -11.03
C THR A 17 -26.60 5.76 -9.53
N LEU A 18 -25.55 6.17 -8.82
CA LEU A 18 -25.51 6.13 -7.35
C LEU A 18 -26.13 7.41 -6.77
N VAL A 19 -27.26 7.27 -6.08
CA VAL A 19 -27.99 8.36 -5.42
C VAL A 19 -27.35 8.67 -4.07
N LEU A 20 -26.83 9.90 -3.90
CA LEU A 20 -26.40 10.46 -2.62
C LEU A 20 -27.62 10.79 -1.76
N LEU A 21 -27.78 10.16 -0.59
CA LEU A 21 -28.73 10.57 0.44
C LEU A 21 -28.00 11.30 1.57
N LEU A 22 -28.13 12.63 1.56
CA LEU A 22 -27.82 13.54 2.66
C LEU A 22 -29.02 13.62 3.61
N THR A 23 -28.86 13.24 4.88
CA THR A 23 -29.78 13.55 6.01
C THR A 23 -29.08 13.12 7.30
N GLY A 24 -28.94 13.89 8.38
CA GLY A 24 -29.41 15.23 8.74
C GLY A 24 -28.80 15.65 10.10
N CYS A 25 -28.94 16.94 10.42
CA CYS A 25 -28.46 17.61 11.62
C CYS A 25 -29.14 17.13 12.92
N ALA A 26 -28.42 17.12 14.04
CA ALA A 26 -28.97 17.48 15.34
C ALA A 26 -27.87 17.97 16.30
N SER A 27 -27.91 19.27 16.62
CA SER A 27 -27.17 19.91 17.71
C SER A 27 -27.74 19.46 19.06
N SER A 28 -26.88 19.23 20.06
CA SER A 28 -27.29 19.14 21.47
C SER A 28 -26.60 20.20 22.33
N PRO A 29 -27.31 20.78 23.32
CA PRO A 29 -26.95 22.02 24.02
C PRO A 29 -25.88 21.86 25.12
N PRO A 30 -25.23 22.96 25.56
CA PRO A 30 -24.26 22.94 26.64
C PRO A 30 -24.93 22.89 28.02
N PRO A 31 -24.37 22.16 29.01
CA PRO A 31 -24.83 22.28 30.39
C PRO A 31 -24.25 23.53 31.08
N GLU A 32 -25.17 24.46 31.33
CA GLU A 32 -25.42 25.26 32.53
C GLU A 32 -24.26 25.56 33.51
N ILE A 33 -23.95 26.85 33.61
CA ILE A 33 -23.16 27.48 34.67
C ILE A 33 -24.00 27.53 35.95
N SER A 34 -23.56 26.89 37.02
CA SER A 34 -24.05 27.13 38.39
C SER A 34 -22.91 27.65 39.27
N GLN A 35 -23.13 28.83 39.84
CA GLN A 35 -22.21 29.55 40.72
C GLN A 35 -22.91 29.82 42.07
N ALA A 36 -22.39 29.24 43.16
CA ALA A 36 -22.52 29.70 44.56
C ALA A 36 -21.63 28.76 45.42
N GLY A 37 -20.49 29.18 45.97
CA GLY A 37 -20.36 29.88 47.25
C GLY A 37 -19.40 29.09 48.17
N PRO A 38 -18.60 29.72 49.06
CA PRO A 38 -17.42 29.10 49.65
C PRO A 38 -17.74 28.29 50.91
N THR A 39 -17.08 27.15 51.11
CA THR A 39 -16.97 26.50 52.43
C THR A 39 -15.57 25.90 52.54
N ALA A 40 -14.81 26.44 53.50
CA ALA A 40 -13.54 25.88 53.93
C ALA A 40 -13.76 24.51 54.58
N ALA A 41 -13.03 23.50 54.13
CA ALA A 41 -12.85 22.24 54.85
C ALA A 41 -11.50 21.61 54.49
N THR A 42 -10.56 21.78 55.40
CA THR A 42 -9.42 20.90 55.77
C THR A 42 -8.97 19.86 54.73
N SER A 43 -7.88 20.15 54.04
CA SER A 43 -7.10 19.15 53.30
C SER A 43 -6.45 18.16 54.27
N THR A 44 -6.96 16.93 54.29
CA THR A 44 -6.21 15.76 54.77
C THR A 44 -5.20 15.36 53.69
N PRO A 45 -3.96 14.99 54.04
CA PRO A 45 -3.01 14.46 53.06
C PRO A 45 -3.50 13.09 52.57
N GLN A 46 -3.94 13.00 51.33
CA GLN A 46 -4.15 11.73 50.66
C GLN A 46 -2.79 11.12 50.31
N THR A 47 -2.50 9.99 50.95
CA THR A 47 -1.45 9.05 50.55
C THR A 47 -1.64 8.69 49.08
N VAL A 48 -0.72 9.13 48.23
CA VAL A 48 -0.60 8.68 46.84
C VAL A 48 -0.32 7.18 46.84
N SER A 49 -1.34 6.40 46.48
CA SER A 49 -1.16 5.00 46.08
C SER A 49 -0.34 4.98 44.78
N PRO A 50 0.70 4.15 44.67
CA PRO A 50 1.47 4.06 43.43
C PRO A 50 0.54 3.60 42.30
N SER A 51 0.40 4.45 41.29
CA SER A 51 -0.24 4.10 40.03
C SER A 51 0.52 2.91 39.44
N ALA A 52 -0.16 1.78 39.32
CA ALA A 52 0.37 0.62 38.63
C ALA A 52 0.77 1.06 37.23
N ALA A 53 2.07 1.03 36.94
CA ALA A 53 2.58 1.25 35.60
C ALA A 53 1.87 0.25 34.69
N ALA A 54 1.06 0.77 33.76
CA ALA A 54 0.56 -0.02 32.65
C ALA A 54 1.78 -0.62 31.97
N THR A 55 1.99 -1.91 32.17
CA THR A 55 3.01 -2.65 31.43
C THR A 55 2.57 -2.56 29.99
N ALA A 56 3.27 -1.75 29.19
CA ALA A 56 3.09 -1.76 27.75
C ALA A 56 3.40 -3.18 27.30
N THR A 57 2.35 -3.95 26.99
CA THR A 57 2.51 -5.19 26.26
C THR A 57 3.20 -4.79 24.96
N ALA A 58 4.47 -5.14 24.82
CA ALA A 58 5.16 -5.01 23.55
C ALA A 58 4.31 -5.75 22.52
N THR A 59 3.73 -5.02 21.58
CA THR A 59 3.17 -5.61 20.37
C THR A 59 4.28 -6.48 19.79
N PRO A 60 4.02 -7.77 19.51
CA PRO A 60 5.01 -8.61 18.86
C PRO A 60 5.54 -7.86 17.64
N GLU A 61 6.85 -7.66 17.57
CA GLU A 61 7.50 -7.19 16.35
C GLU A 61 7.05 -8.14 15.24
N ALA A 62 6.37 -7.61 14.22
CA ALA A 62 5.92 -8.41 13.11
C ALA A 62 7.16 -9.12 12.55
N SER A 63 7.21 -10.45 12.66
CA SER A 63 8.32 -11.22 12.14
C SER A 63 8.35 -11.01 10.62
N PHE A 64 9.34 -10.27 10.13
CA PHE A 64 9.51 -10.07 8.69
C PHE A 64 10.08 -11.34 8.07
N GLU A 65 9.60 -11.70 6.88
CA GLU A 65 10.17 -12.80 6.13
C GLU A 65 11.52 -12.37 5.52
N THR A 66 12.49 -13.28 5.55
CA THR A 66 13.82 -13.08 4.97
C THR A 66 14.21 -14.25 4.10
N ASP A 67 15.08 -14.02 3.13
CA ASP A 67 15.68 -15.09 2.32
C ASP A 67 16.81 -15.82 3.07
N THR A 68 17.50 -16.73 2.37
CA THR A 68 18.62 -17.50 2.95
C THR A 68 19.82 -16.65 3.38
N TYR A 69 19.92 -15.40 2.91
CA TYR A 69 20.98 -14.45 3.26
C TYR A 69 20.53 -13.44 4.32
N GLY A 70 19.29 -13.57 4.84
CA GLY A 70 18.72 -12.63 5.79
C GLY A 70 18.20 -11.35 5.14
N VAL A 71 18.11 -11.27 3.81
CA VAL A 71 17.55 -10.12 3.12
C VAL A 71 16.04 -10.15 3.26
N ARG A 72 15.47 -9.03 3.70
CA ARG A 72 14.03 -8.90 3.96
C ARG A 72 13.22 -8.89 2.66
N PHE A 73 12.11 -9.63 2.67
CA PHE A 73 11.03 -9.47 1.70
C PHE A 73 10.08 -8.35 2.10
N TRP A 74 9.67 -7.57 1.10
CA TRP A 74 8.72 -6.47 1.20
C TRP A 74 7.48 -6.79 0.38
N ASN A 75 6.32 -6.30 0.83
CA ASN A 75 5.05 -6.44 0.14
C ASN A 75 4.13 -5.25 0.51
N SER A 76 2.91 -5.23 -0.04
CA SER A 76 1.94 -4.14 0.15
C SER A 76 1.50 -3.89 1.60
N GLU A 77 1.77 -4.83 2.52
CA GLU A 77 1.44 -4.73 3.95
C GLU A 77 2.64 -4.32 4.81
N SER A 78 3.83 -4.24 4.22
CA SER A 78 5.04 -3.88 4.93
C SER A 78 5.04 -2.41 5.36
N ASP A 79 5.60 -2.12 6.53
CA ASP A 79 5.81 -0.75 7.00
C ASP A 79 6.86 -0.04 6.14
N ARG A 80 6.40 0.90 5.29
CA ARG A 80 7.25 1.72 4.42
C ARG A 80 8.25 2.58 5.19
N SER A 81 7.93 2.97 6.43
CA SER A 81 8.81 3.79 7.26
C SER A 81 10.04 3.04 7.77
N ALA A 82 10.02 1.70 7.71
CA ALA A 82 11.14 0.85 8.06
C ALA A 82 12.20 0.73 6.94
N ILE A 83 11.98 1.33 5.77
CA ILE A 83 12.90 1.25 4.64
C ILE A 83 14.08 2.19 4.86
N SER A 84 15.28 1.63 4.77
CA SER A 84 16.54 2.39 4.75
C SER A 84 17.00 2.60 3.30
N TYR A 85 17.25 3.86 2.97
CA TYR A 85 17.77 4.31 1.67
C TYR A 85 19.26 4.63 1.76
N GLU A 86 20.00 4.37 0.68
CA GLU A 86 21.46 4.57 0.63
C GLU A 86 21.85 5.42 -0.57
N GLU A 87 22.24 6.69 -0.34
CA GLU A 87 22.64 7.60 -1.42
C GLU A 87 23.78 7.03 -2.27
N GLY A 88 23.56 6.96 -3.59
CA GLY A 88 24.54 6.46 -4.56
C GLY A 88 24.57 4.93 -4.70
N ALA A 89 23.80 4.17 -3.92
CA ALA A 89 23.69 2.73 -4.09
C ALA A 89 23.17 2.40 -5.49
N LEU A 90 23.87 1.51 -6.19
CA LEU A 90 23.60 1.15 -7.59
C LEU A 90 23.55 2.35 -8.55
N GLY A 91 24.20 3.47 -8.18
CA GLY A 91 24.16 4.70 -8.96
C GLY A 91 22.83 5.46 -8.88
N MET A 92 21.93 5.10 -7.97
CA MET A 92 20.63 5.74 -7.76
C MET A 92 20.71 6.83 -6.69
N THR A 93 19.97 7.92 -6.89
CA THR A 93 19.73 8.90 -5.81
C THR A 93 18.72 8.34 -4.81
N VAL A 94 18.64 8.89 -3.59
CA VAL A 94 17.57 8.53 -2.65
C VAL A 94 16.18 8.77 -3.24
N ALA A 95 16.00 9.82 -4.06
CA ALA A 95 14.72 10.09 -4.70
C ALA A 95 14.33 8.99 -5.70
N ASP A 96 15.28 8.51 -6.51
CA ASP A 96 15.04 7.41 -7.43
C ASP A 96 14.71 6.11 -6.69
N GLN A 97 15.37 5.85 -5.56
CA GLN A 97 15.05 4.69 -4.72
C GLN A 97 13.65 4.77 -4.12
N GLN A 98 13.22 5.96 -3.69
CA GLN A 98 11.86 6.18 -3.19
C GLN A 98 10.81 5.93 -4.28
N LEU A 99 11.05 6.40 -5.51
CA LEU A 99 10.17 6.12 -6.65
C LEU A 99 10.08 4.63 -6.96
N TRP A 100 11.23 3.94 -6.98
CA TRP A 100 11.27 2.49 -7.19
C TRP A 100 10.51 1.74 -6.10
N VAL A 101 10.67 2.12 -4.83
CA VAL A 101 9.92 1.54 -3.70
C VAL A 101 8.43 1.76 -3.90
N GLU A 102 7.99 2.99 -4.23
CA GLU A 102 6.58 3.29 -4.46
C GLU A 102 5.99 2.40 -5.56
N GLU A 103 6.69 2.28 -6.69
CA GLU A 103 6.31 1.41 -7.80
C GLU A 103 6.10 -0.04 -7.31
N LYS A 104 7.05 -0.60 -6.55
CA LYS A 104 6.94 -1.98 -6.05
C LYS A 104 5.81 -2.19 -5.06
N PHE A 105 5.50 -1.19 -4.23
CA PHE A 105 4.34 -1.27 -3.35
C PHE A 105 3.01 -1.24 -4.14
N LEU A 106 2.91 -0.41 -5.18
CA LEU A 106 1.74 -0.37 -6.07
C LEU A 106 1.57 -1.71 -6.81
N ILE A 107 2.66 -2.26 -7.34
CA ILE A 107 2.65 -3.59 -7.97
C ILE A 107 2.19 -4.66 -6.97
N SER A 108 2.77 -4.69 -5.76
CA SER A 108 2.41 -5.66 -4.73
C SER A 108 0.93 -5.54 -4.32
N GLN A 109 0.39 -4.32 -4.26
CA GLN A 109 -1.01 -4.11 -3.97
C GLN A 109 -1.90 -4.67 -5.08
N CYS A 110 -1.62 -4.33 -6.34
CA CYS A 110 -2.38 -4.81 -7.50
C CYS A 110 -2.34 -6.35 -7.59
N MET A 111 -1.18 -6.96 -7.37
CA MET A 111 -1.02 -8.42 -7.37
C MET A 111 -1.88 -9.07 -6.29
N ARG A 112 -1.86 -8.53 -5.07
CA ARG A 112 -2.70 -9.00 -3.96
C ARG A 112 -4.19 -8.89 -4.29
N GLU A 113 -4.63 -7.79 -4.90
CA GLU A 113 -6.02 -7.61 -5.34
C GLU A 113 -6.45 -8.64 -6.41
N LYS A 114 -5.50 -9.16 -7.19
CA LYS A 114 -5.69 -10.27 -8.13
C LYS A 114 -5.57 -11.65 -7.49
N GLY A 115 -5.32 -11.73 -6.18
CA GLY A 115 -5.13 -12.99 -5.45
C GLY A 115 -3.77 -13.63 -5.67
N VAL A 116 -2.79 -12.86 -6.12
CA VAL A 116 -1.41 -13.31 -6.38
C VAL A 116 -0.48 -12.70 -5.33
N GLU A 117 0.31 -13.54 -4.67
CA GLU A 117 1.28 -13.08 -3.70
C GLU A 117 2.50 -12.50 -4.43
N TYR A 118 2.77 -11.21 -4.24
CA TYR A 118 3.95 -10.56 -4.79
C TYR A 118 4.75 -9.92 -3.67
N ARG A 119 6.01 -10.34 -3.58
CA ARG A 119 7.02 -9.81 -2.68
C ARG A 119 8.24 -9.38 -3.49
N PHE A 120 9.00 -8.44 -2.95
CA PHE A 120 10.20 -7.92 -3.58
C PHE A 120 11.29 -7.69 -2.54
N ARG A 121 12.54 -7.63 -3.00
CA ARG A 121 13.70 -7.25 -2.19
C ARG A 121 14.27 -5.94 -2.71
N LEU A 122 14.84 -5.13 -1.82
CA LEU A 122 15.44 -3.85 -2.21
C LEU A 122 16.83 -4.12 -2.81
N PRO A 123 17.11 -3.69 -4.05
CA PRO A 123 18.32 -4.09 -4.75
C PRO A 123 19.61 -3.57 -4.08
N TRP A 124 19.54 -2.46 -3.34
CA TRP A 124 20.65 -1.93 -2.52
C TRP A 124 20.79 -2.61 -1.15
N GLN A 125 19.90 -3.53 -0.79
CA GLN A 125 19.99 -4.31 0.47
C GLN A 125 20.28 -5.79 0.21
N LEU A 126 20.54 -6.17 -1.05
CA LEU A 126 20.90 -7.53 -1.38
C LEU A 126 22.26 -7.89 -0.79
N HIS A 127 22.41 -9.16 -0.42
CA HIS A 127 23.69 -9.68 0.01
C HIS A 127 24.67 -9.72 -1.18
N PRO A 128 25.97 -9.43 -1.02
CA PRO A 128 26.92 -9.42 -2.15
C PRO A 128 27.03 -10.77 -2.89
N ASP A 129 26.82 -11.87 -2.18
CA ASP A 129 26.81 -13.23 -2.75
C ASP A 129 25.43 -13.62 -3.33
N ASP A 130 24.43 -12.75 -3.19
CA ASP A 130 23.12 -12.99 -3.75
C ASP A 130 23.12 -12.78 -5.26
N GLN A 131 23.17 -13.88 -5.99
CA GLN A 131 23.06 -13.91 -7.45
C GLN A 131 21.60 -13.92 -7.92
N SER A 132 20.63 -13.87 -7.01
CA SER A 132 19.21 -13.98 -7.34
C SER A 132 18.59 -12.62 -7.70
N GLU A 133 19.10 -11.97 -8.75
CA GLU A 133 18.28 -10.97 -9.44
C GLU A 133 17.18 -11.64 -10.30
N ALA A 134 17.31 -12.95 -10.59
CA ALA A 134 16.60 -13.62 -11.68
C ALA A 134 15.82 -14.89 -11.30
N ASN A 135 15.84 -15.33 -10.05
CA ASN A 135 15.32 -16.65 -9.64
C ASN A 135 14.07 -16.58 -8.73
N GLU A 136 13.32 -15.49 -8.77
CA GLU A 136 11.93 -15.57 -8.35
C GLU A 136 11.20 -16.40 -9.42
N GLN A 137 10.94 -17.66 -9.09
CA GLN A 137 10.22 -18.59 -9.96
C GLN A 137 8.75 -18.15 -9.99
N PHE A 138 8.45 -17.19 -10.86
CA PHE A 138 7.08 -16.84 -11.18
C PHE A 138 6.48 -17.92 -12.09
N SER A 139 5.29 -18.38 -11.73
CA SER A 139 4.39 -19.09 -12.62
C SER A 139 3.98 -18.23 -13.81
N GLU A 140 3.47 -18.86 -14.87
CA GLU A 140 2.96 -18.13 -16.04
C GLU A 140 1.82 -17.18 -15.66
N ASP A 141 0.94 -17.58 -14.74
CA ASP A 141 -0.16 -16.76 -14.24
C ASP A 141 0.36 -15.53 -13.46
N GLU A 142 1.42 -15.69 -12.67
CA GLU A 142 2.08 -14.58 -11.97
C GLU A 142 2.74 -13.59 -12.94
N LEU A 143 3.44 -14.10 -13.96
CA LEU A 143 4.05 -13.27 -15.00
C LEU A 143 2.98 -12.51 -15.79
N LEU A 144 1.86 -13.17 -16.12
CA LEU A 144 0.74 -12.54 -16.81
C LEU A 144 0.07 -11.47 -15.94
N ALA A 145 -0.12 -11.73 -14.65
CA ALA A 145 -0.65 -10.73 -13.72
C ALA A 145 0.29 -9.52 -13.56
N LEU A 146 1.60 -9.77 -13.51
CA LEU A 146 2.62 -8.74 -13.33
C LEU A 146 2.82 -7.88 -14.58
N TYR A 147 3.01 -8.51 -15.75
CA TYR A 147 3.44 -7.83 -16.97
C TYR A 147 2.36 -7.74 -18.06
N GLY A 148 1.24 -8.44 -17.90
CA GLY A 148 0.19 -8.50 -18.91
C GLY A 148 0.57 -9.37 -20.11
N GLU A 149 -0.20 -9.24 -21.19
CA GLU A 149 -0.01 -10.04 -22.40
C GLU A 149 1.26 -9.62 -23.16
N PRO A 150 2.07 -10.58 -23.65
CA PRO A 150 3.24 -10.25 -24.45
C PRO A 150 2.83 -9.62 -25.79
N ALA A 151 3.45 -8.48 -26.11
CA ALA A 151 3.30 -7.75 -27.38
C ALA A 151 1.86 -7.26 -27.69
N PRO A 152 1.34 -6.28 -26.93
CA PRO A 152 0.07 -5.64 -27.26
C PRO A 152 0.14 -5.00 -28.65
N THR A 153 -0.82 -5.33 -29.52
CA THR A 153 -0.89 -4.76 -30.87
C THR A 153 -1.71 -3.47 -30.82
N GLY A 154 -1.07 -2.31 -30.72
CA GLY A 154 -1.78 -1.03 -30.73
C GLY A 154 -0.97 0.14 -30.15
N PRO A 155 -1.60 1.31 -29.97
CA PRO A 155 -1.07 2.38 -29.13
C PRO A 155 -0.83 1.87 -27.71
N TYR A 156 0.12 2.48 -26.99
CA TYR A 156 0.38 2.13 -25.59
C TYR A 156 -0.88 2.27 -24.74
N ASP A 157 -1.24 1.19 -24.07
CA ASP A 157 -2.40 1.06 -23.19
C ASP A 157 -1.92 0.36 -21.91
N TRP A 158 -1.72 1.14 -20.85
CA TRP A 158 -1.20 0.66 -19.57
C TRP A 158 -2.03 -0.49 -18.98
N THR A 159 -3.33 -0.58 -19.33
CA THR A 159 -4.23 -1.63 -18.84
C THR A 159 -3.87 -3.02 -19.37
N GLN A 160 -3.11 -3.08 -20.47
CA GLN A 160 -2.65 -4.33 -21.09
C GLN A 160 -1.32 -4.82 -20.52
N HIS A 161 -0.67 -4.03 -19.66
CA HIS A 161 0.67 -4.28 -19.11
C HIS A 161 0.63 -4.79 -17.65
N GLY A 162 -0.48 -5.42 -17.25
CA GLY A 162 -0.62 -6.03 -15.92
C GLY A 162 -0.48 -5.03 -14.77
N CYS A 163 0.02 -5.51 -13.64
CA CYS A 163 0.25 -4.68 -12.45
C CYS A 163 1.43 -3.71 -12.60
N ALA A 164 2.41 -4.00 -13.47
CA ALA A 164 3.48 -3.06 -13.80
C ALA A 164 2.92 -1.83 -14.52
N GLY A 165 2.09 -2.02 -15.56
CA GLY A 165 1.44 -0.92 -16.27
C GLY A 165 0.51 -0.08 -15.37
N PHE A 166 -0.21 -0.73 -14.46
CA PHE A 166 -1.00 -0.02 -13.44
C PHE A 166 -0.13 0.90 -12.57
N ALA A 167 0.99 0.39 -12.03
CA ALA A 167 1.87 1.19 -11.18
C ALA A 167 2.49 2.37 -11.94
N GLU A 168 2.94 2.17 -13.18
CA GLU A 168 3.43 3.23 -14.07
C GLU A 168 2.36 4.32 -14.27
N HIS A 169 1.11 3.91 -14.52
CA HIS A 169 -0.01 4.83 -14.70
C HIS A 169 -0.26 5.67 -13.46
N GLU A 170 -0.39 5.04 -12.28
CA GLU A 170 -0.64 5.73 -11.02
C GLU A 170 0.48 6.72 -10.68
N MET A 171 1.75 6.31 -10.86
CA MET A 171 2.90 7.18 -10.64
C MET A 171 2.91 8.39 -11.59
N SER A 172 2.48 8.22 -12.83
CA SER A 172 2.39 9.33 -13.80
C SER A 172 1.38 10.40 -13.38
N LEU A 173 0.30 10.01 -12.69
CA LEU A 173 -0.71 10.94 -12.18
C LEU A 173 -0.17 11.78 -11.03
N ILE A 174 0.63 11.18 -10.14
CA ILE A 174 1.22 11.85 -8.97
C ILE A 174 2.22 12.94 -9.40
N GLY A 175 2.93 12.74 -10.52
CA GLY A 175 3.87 13.73 -11.06
C GLY A 175 3.25 14.95 -11.76
N THR A 176 1.92 15.04 -11.86
CA THR A 176 1.21 16.11 -12.58
C THR A 176 0.53 17.15 -11.68
N THR A 177 0.74 17.07 -10.36
CA THR A 177 0.26 18.06 -9.37
C THR A 177 1.38 18.96 -8.87
#